data_AF-A0AAU2Q111-F1
#
_entry.id   AF-A0AAU2Q111-F1
#
_cell.length_a   1.000
_cell.length_b   1.000
_cell.length_c   1.000
_cell.angle_alpha   90.00
_cell.angle_beta   90.00
_cell.angle_gamma   90.00
#
_symmetry.space_group_name_H-M   'P 1'
#
loop_
_entity.id
_entity.type
_entity.pdbx_description
1 polymer ?
#
loop_
_entity_poly.entity_id
_entity_poly.type
_entity_poly.pdbx_seq_one_letter_code
_entity_poly.pdbx_strand_id
1 'polypeptide(L)'
;MTTASASYDRSSATRFPVAVDSALRTAGWEPGRWDIKQAEYWADALRDHTTPAGHRHTVFPAAVEAWAEFGGLTVTAPGAGRQIAPTPVRIDPLTGLHLARTFADLGRALSTELCPLGVEADGGSHLALDREGRVYGIDHTGDWYLGPTVDEALTLLLTGLQPTRLTTG
;
A
#
# COMPACT_ATOMS: atom_id res chain seq x y z
N MET A 1 -48.71 -11.02 22.91
CA MET A 1 -48.26 -10.48 21.60
C MET A 1 -47.56 -9.17 21.90
N THR A 2 -46.24 -9.20 22.10
CA THR A 2 -45.41 -8.01 22.31
C THR A 2 -44.09 -8.26 21.61
N THR A 3 -43.92 -7.60 20.48
CA THR A 3 -42.74 -7.65 19.61
C THR A 3 -41.61 -6.90 20.31
N ALA A 4 -40.56 -7.62 20.70
CA ALA A 4 -39.29 -7.00 21.05
C ALA A 4 -38.62 -6.54 19.75
N SER A 5 -38.56 -5.22 19.55
CA SER A 5 -37.79 -4.61 18.47
C SER A 5 -36.32 -4.86 18.76
N ALA A 6 -35.72 -5.81 18.02
CA ALA A 6 -34.28 -5.98 18.01
C ALA A 6 -33.65 -4.75 17.35
N SER A 7 -33.24 -3.78 18.16
CA SER A 7 -32.21 -2.83 17.77
C SER A 7 -30.91 -3.62 17.63
N TYR A 8 -30.73 -4.28 16.49
CA TYR A 8 -29.41 -4.65 16.02
C TYR A 8 -28.66 -3.34 15.84
N ASP A 9 -27.80 -3.04 16.80
CA ASP A 9 -26.84 -1.97 16.73
C ASP A 9 -25.95 -2.22 15.50
N ARG A 10 -26.30 -1.53 14.41
CA ARG A 10 -25.65 -1.61 13.13
C ARG A 10 -24.56 -0.55 13.17
N SER A 11 -23.30 -0.90 13.46
CA SER A 11 -22.05 -0.20 13.05
C SER A 11 -20.92 -0.22 14.10
N SER A 12 -20.19 -1.33 14.19
CA SER A 12 -18.73 -1.24 14.27
C SER A 12 -18.13 -2.27 13.33
N ALA A 13 -18.33 -2.08 12.03
CA ALA A 13 -17.53 -2.81 11.06
C ALA A 13 -16.07 -2.40 11.30
N THR A 14 -15.21 -3.35 11.65
CA THR A 14 -13.76 -3.11 11.68
C THR A 14 -13.32 -2.57 10.32
N ARG A 15 -12.40 -1.59 10.32
CA ARG A 15 -11.85 -0.95 9.10
C ARG A 15 -11.38 -1.98 8.06
N PHE A 16 -10.86 -3.11 8.54
CA PHE A 16 -10.42 -4.25 7.74
C PHE A 16 -11.30 -5.49 7.96
N PRO A 17 -11.36 -6.42 6.98
CA PRO A 17 -11.83 -7.78 7.23
C PRO A 17 -11.04 -8.43 8.37
N VAL A 18 -11.71 -9.24 9.20
CA VAL A 18 -11.15 -9.80 10.45
C VAL A 18 -9.76 -10.45 10.27
N ALA A 19 -9.58 -11.24 9.21
CA ALA A 19 -8.30 -11.91 8.95
C ALA A 19 -7.16 -10.91 8.62
N VAL A 20 -7.49 -9.83 7.90
CA VAL A 20 -6.55 -8.77 7.53
C VAL A 20 -6.21 -7.91 8.75
N ASP A 21 -7.22 -7.52 9.55
CA ASP A 21 -7.02 -6.81 10.82
C ASP A 21 -6.09 -7.59 11.75
N SER A 22 -6.33 -8.89 11.92
CA SER A 22 -5.49 -9.76 12.74
C SER A 22 -4.06 -9.86 12.23
N ALA A 23 -3.87 -9.93 10.90
CA ALA A 23 -2.52 -9.95 10.30
C ALA A 23 -1.78 -8.64 10.54
N LEU A 24 -2.44 -7.50 10.34
CA LEU A 24 -1.89 -6.18 10.61
C LEU A 24 -1.50 -6.01 12.08
N ARG A 25 -2.37 -6.41 13.00
CA ARG A 25 -2.07 -6.40 14.45
C ARG A 25 -0.90 -7.29 14.83
N THR A 26 -0.81 -8.47 14.23
CA THR A 26 0.33 -9.38 14.42
C THR A 26 1.64 -8.75 13.93
N ALA A 27 1.58 -7.96 12.86
CA ALA A 27 2.72 -7.20 12.33
C ALA A 27 3.05 -5.93 13.14
N GLY A 28 2.28 -5.61 14.19
CA GLY A 28 2.52 -4.45 15.07
C GLY A 28 1.72 -3.19 14.72
N TRP A 29 0.73 -3.28 13.83
CA TRP A 29 -0.20 -2.17 13.57
C TRP A 29 -1.31 -2.12 14.63
N GLU A 30 -1.70 -0.91 15.01
CA GLU A 30 -2.89 -0.66 15.81
C GLU A 30 -3.68 0.52 15.23
N PRO A 31 -5.02 0.55 15.36
CA PRO A 31 -5.80 1.70 14.92
C PRO A 31 -5.31 2.99 15.58
N GLY A 32 -5.02 4.01 14.76
CA GLY A 32 -4.49 5.28 15.22
C GLY A 32 -2.96 5.33 15.35
N ARG A 33 -2.25 4.26 14.97
CA ARG A 33 -0.78 4.28 14.83
C ARG A 33 -0.36 5.44 13.93
N TRP A 34 0.63 6.22 14.37
CA TRP A 34 1.14 7.37 13.64
C TRP A 34 2.61 7.66 13.99
N ASP A 35 3.53 7.11 13.22
CA ASP A 35 4.97 7.36 13.34
C ASP A 35 5.45 8.42 12.33
N ILE A 36 5.14 9.68 12.64
CA ILE A 36 5.50 10.80 11.76
C ILE A 36 7.01 10.99 11.63
N LYS A 37 7.79 10.67 12.68
CA LYS A 37 9.25 10.84 12.65
C LYS A 37 9.89 9.89 11.64
N GLN A 38 9.43 8.63 11.61
CA GLN A 38 9.89 7.66 10.62
C GLN A 38 9.48 8.06 9.21
N ALA A 39 8.26 8.57 9.04
CA ALA A 39 7.78 9.04 7.74
C ALA A 39 8.56 10.25 7.22
N GLU A 40 8.88 11.22 8.08
CA GLU A 40 9.72 12.39 7.75
C GLU A 40 11.13 11.97 7.37
N TYR A 41 11.73 11.04 8.12
CA TYR A 41 13.05 10.49 7.78
C TYR A 41 13.08 9.89 6.37
N TRP A 42 12.06 9.11 5.99
CA TRP A 42 11.96 8.57 4.64
C TRP A 42 11.69 9.64 3.59
N ALA A 43 10.86 10.63 3.91
CA ALA A 43 10.60 11.76 3.02
C ALA A 43 11.91 12.49 2.67
N ASP A 44 12.75 12.76 3.67
CA ASP A 44 14.05 13.40 3.47
C ASP A 44 15.01 12.51 2.69
N ALA A 45 15.13 11.24 3.04
CA ALA A 45 15.97 10.28 2.32
C ALA A 45 15.59 10.15 0.83
N LEU A 46 14.30 10.14 0.51
CA LEU A 46 13.81 10.11 -0.88
C LEU A 46 14.07 11.43 -1.63
N ARG A 47 13.90 12.58 -0.96
CA ARG A 47 14.13 13.91 -1.56
C ARG A 47 15.62 14.17 -1.81
N ASP A 48 16.48 13.71 -0.91
CA ASP A 48 17.93 13.86 -1.01
C ASP A 48 18.54 12.90 -2.04
N HIS A 49 17.82 11.83 -2.40
CA HIS A 49 18.27 10.92 -3.43
C HIS A 49 18.02 11.46 -4.84
N THR A 50 19.09 11.51 -5.63
CA THR A 50 19.03 11.68 -7.08
C THR A 50 19.68 10.46 -7.72
N THR A 51 18.98 9.80 -8.62
CA THR A 51 19.54 8.65 -9.37
C THR A 51 20.71 9.11 -10.25
N PRO A 52 21.61 8.21 -10.68
CA PRO A 52 22.72 8.58 -11.57
C PRO A 52 22.29 9.28 -12.87
N ALA A 53 21.06 9.00 -13.35
CA ALA A 53 20.48 9.62 -14.54
C ALA A 53 19.73 10.95 -14.24
N GLY A 54 19.78 11.46 -13.01
CA GLY A 54 19.19 12.74 -12.63
C GLY A 54 17.71 12.68 -12.21
N HIS A 55 17.09 11.50 -12.16
CA HIS A 55 15.71 11.35 -11.69
C HIS A 55 15.62 11.46 -10.17
N ARG A 56 14.56 12.10 -9.67
CA ARG A 56 14.25 12.29 -8.26
C ARG A 56 12.85 11.78 -7.96
N HIS A 57 12.61 11.37 -6.72
CA HIS A 57 11.26 11.04 -6.25
C HIS A 57 10.45 12.31 -5.97
N THR A 58 9.13 12.21 -6.16
CA THR A 58 8.19 13.19 -5.61
C THR A 58 7.58 12.62 -4.33
N VAL A 59 7.62 13.41 -3.26
CA VAL A 59 6.97 13.07 -1.98
C VAL A 59 5.83 14.04 -1.73
N PHE A 60 4.63 13.51 -1.43
CA PHE A 60 3.40 14.27 -1.21
C PHE A 60 2.66 13.77 0.05
N PRO A 61 1.66 14.51 0.57
CA PRO A 61 1.01 14.20 1.85
C PRO A 61 0.50 12.76 1.96
N ALA A 62 -0.26 12.26 0.99
CA ALA A 62 -0.80 10.89 1.03
C ALA A 62 0.28 9.81 1.27
N ALA A 63 1.49 9.99 0.72
CA ALA A 63 2.60 9.06 0.96
C ALA A 63 3.12 9.14 2.40
N VAL A 64 3.31 10.35 2.91
CA VAL A 64 3.73 10.57 4.31
C VAL A 64 2.70 10.03 5.28
N GLU A 65 1.41 10.21 5.01
CA GLU A 65 0.31 9.69 5.82
C GLU A 65 0.30 8.15 5.83
N ALA A 66 0.44 7.52 4.65
CA ALA A 66 0.54 6.07 4.52
C ALA A 66 1.75 5.50 5.28
N TRP A 67 2.90 6.18 5.22
CA TRP A 67 4.10 5.77 5.94
C TRP A 67 3.98 5.96 7.44
N ALA A 68 3.38 7.06 7.91
CA ALA A 68 3.18 7.30 9.33
C ALA A 68 2.26 6.22 9.92
N GLU A 69 1.23 5.80 9.18
CA GLU A 69 0.31 4.77 9.66
C GLU A 69 0.87 3.34 9.51
N PHE A 70 1.39 2.97 8.34
CA PHE A 70 1.72 1.58 7.99
C PHE A 70 3.22 1.30 7.82
N GLY A 71 4.05 2.34 7.84
CA GLY A 71 5.49 2.24 7.65
C GLY A 71 6.17 1.30 8.64
N GLY A 72 7.10 0.48 8.13
CA GLY A 72 7.92 -0.43 8.92
C GLY A 72 7.26 -1.78 9.18
N LEU A 73 6.00 -1.93 8.81
CA LEU A 73 5.28 -3.20 8.92
C LEU A 73 5.78 -4.19 7.86
N THR A 74 5.98 -5.43 8.28
CA THR A 74 6.04 -6.59 7.38
C THR A 74 4.87 -7.50 7.71
N VAL A 75 3.89 -7.57 6.82
CA VAL A 75 2.61 -8.23 7.05
C VAL A 75 2.57 -9.53 6.26
N THR A 76 2.41 -10.65 6.95
CA THR A 76 2.24 -11.97 6.33
C THR A 76 0.77 -12.21 6.01
N ALA A 77 0.50 -12.89 4.89
CA ALA A 77 -0.87 -13.24 4.54
C ALA A 77 -1.49 -14.20 5.58
N PRO A 78 -2.74 -13.97 6.01
CA PRO A 78 -3.39 -14.72 7.09
C PRO A 78 -3.87 -16.12 6.71
N GLY A 79 -3.81 -16.53 5.44
CA GLY A 79 -4.33 -17.83 5.01
C GLY A 79 -4.25 -18.07 3.50
N ALA A 80 -5.03 -19.04 3.02
CA ALA A 80 -5.12 -19.35 1.60
C ALA A 80 -5.79 -18.23 0.80
N GLY A 81 -5.39 -18.11 -0.47
CA GLY A 81 -5.90 -17.08 -1.36
C GLY A 81 -7.30 -17.31 -1.86
N ARG A 82 -8.01 -16.21 -2.11
CA ARG A 82 -9.36 -16.23 -2.67
C ARG A 82 -9.37 -16.51 -4.17
N GLN A 83 -8.40 -16.00 -4.91
CA GLN A 83 -8.30 -16.15 -6.37
C GLN A 83 -6.88 -16.54 -6.80
N ILE A 84 -5.88 -15.88 -6.22
CA ILE A 84 -4.45 -16.13 -6.44
C ILE A 84 -3.74 -16.32 -5.10
N ALA A 85 -2.47 -16.74 -5.12
CA ALA A 85 -1.67 -16.80 -3.91
C ALA A 85 -1.63 -15.40 -3.24
N PRO A 86 -1.94 -15.29 -1.93
CA PRO A 86 -1.78 -14.04 -1.20
C PRO A 86 -0.32 -13.66 -1.09
N THR A 87 -0.05 -12.36 -1.12
CA THR A 87 1.31 -11.85 -1.10
C THR A 87 1.59 -11.13 0.22
N PRO A 88 2.59 -11.58 0.99
CA PRO A 88 3.10 -10.80 2.12
C PRO A 88 3.62 -9.45 1.65
N VAL A 89 3.56 -8.42 2.49
CA VAL A 89 3.98 -7.05 2.11
C VAL A 89 4.95 -6.49 3.13
N ARG A 90 5.92 -5.70 2.66
CA ARG A 90 6.77 -4.86 3.50
C ARG A 90 6.58 -3.40 3.11
N ILE A 91 6.13 -2.59 4.06
CA ILE A 91 5.95 -1.15 3.88
C ILE A 91 7.24 -0.43 4.26
N ASP A 92 8.16 -0.39 3.31
CA ASP A 92 9.41 0.35 3.40
C ASP A 92 9.66 1.07 2.07
N PRO A 93 9.43 2.39 2.00
CA PRO A 93 9.53 3.12 0.74
C PRO A 93 10.96 3.21 0.21
N LEU A 94 11.99 3.01 1.04
CA LEU A 94 13.38 3.02 0.58
C LEU A 94 13.74 1.79 -0.26
N THR A 95 12.90 0.75 -0.25
CA THR A 95 13.05 -0.38 -1.18
C THR A 95 12.90 0.06 -2.64
N GLY A 96 12.16 1.14 -2.91
CA GLY A 96 12.03 1.77 -4.22
C GLY A 96 13.01 2.92 -4.47
N LEU A 97 14.03 3.13 -3.61
CA LEU A 97 14.90 4.31 -3.67
C LEU A 97 15.52 4.54 -5.05
N HIS A 98 15.91 3.49 -5.76
CA HIS A 98 16.56 3.60 -7.07
C HIS A 98 15.60 3.56 -8.27
N LEU A 99 14.29 3.51 -8.02
CA LEU A 99 13.25 3.38 -9.05
C LEU A 99 12.56 4.70 -9.42
N ALA A 100 13.17 5.84 -9.10
CA ALA A 100 12.59 7.16 -9.39
C ALA A 100 12.18 7.34 -10.86
N ARG A 101 12.97 6.79 -11.81
CA ARG A 101 12.62 6.79 -13.23
C ARG A 101 11.36 5.96 -13.50
N THR A 102 11.32 4.73 -13.00
CA THR A 102 10.20 3.80 -13.21
C THR A 102 8.89 4.40 -12.70
N PHE A 103 8.90 4.96 -11.49
CA PHE A 103 7.72 5.62 -10.92
C PHE A 103 7.32 6.88 -11.70
N ALA A 104 8.30 7.66 -12.20
CA ALA A 104 8.02 8.83 -13.02
C ALA A 104 7.43 8.47 -14.40
N ASP A 105 7.92 7.40 -15.02
CA ASP A 105 7.45 6.93 -16.33
C ASP A 105 6.00 6.41 -16.22
N LEU A 106 5.69 5.59 -15.20
CA LEU A 106 4.31 5.14 -14.94
C LEU A 106 3.41 6.30 -14.51
N GLY A 107 3.86 7.19 -13.63
CA GLY A 107 3.11 8.37 -13.21
C GLY A 107 2.70 9.22 -14.41
N ARG A 108 3.62 9.45 -15.36
CA ARG A 108 3.32 10.15 -16.60
C ARG A 108 2.25 9.44 -17.43
N ALA A 109 2.34 8.12 -17.57
CA ALA A 109 1.33 7.34 -18.30
C ALA A 109 -0.06 7.43 -17.66
N LEU A 110 -0.11 7.50 -16.33
CA LEU A 110 -1.34 7.66 -15.54
C LEU A 110 -1.78 9.12 -15.34
N SER A 111 -1.04 10.09 -15.89
CA SER A 111 -1.25 11.53 -15.66
C SER A 111 -1.31 11.91 -14.17
N THR A 112 -0.45 11.29 -13.34
CA THR A 112 -0.28 11.59 -11.91
C THR A 112 1.21 11.52 -11.52
N GLU A 113 1.52 11.67 -10.24
CA GLU A 113 2.86 11.42 -9.71
C GLU A 113 2.80 10.28 -8.71
N LEU A 114 3.80 9.40 -8.77
CA LEU A 114 3.90 8.24 -7.90
C LEU A 114 5.02 8.41 -6.88
N CYS A 115 4.77 7.90 -5.69
CA CYS A 115 5.73 7.84 -4.59
C CYS A 115 5.83 6.38 -4.10
N PRO A 116 7.05 5.88 -3.80
CA PRO A 116 7.20 4.50 -3.32
C PRO A 116 6.45 4.28 -1.99
N LEU A 117 5.83 3.11 -1.86
CA LEU A 117 5.15 2.66 -0.64
C LEU A 117 5.92 1.52 0.03
N GLY A 118 6.41 0.58 -0.76
CA GLY A 118 6.99 -0.66 -0.26
C GLY A 118 7.21 -1.69 -1.35
N VAL A 119 7.08 -2.95 -0.97
CA VAL A 119 7.40 -4.10 -1.82
C VAL A 119 6.63 -5.33 -1.31
N GLU A 120 6.17 -6.16 -2.23
CA GLU A 120 5.76 -7.53 -1.93
C GLU A 120 6.95 -8.28 -1.31
N ALA A 121 6.80 -8.91 -0.15
CA ALA A 121 7.94 -9.32 0.67
C ALA A 121 8.80 -10.44 0.05
N ASP A 122 8.29 -11.15 -0.95
CA ASP A 122 9.04 -12.10 -1.77
C ASP A 122 9.86 -11.43 -2.90
N GLY A 123 9.76 -10.11 -3.02
CA GLY A 123 10.41 -9.31 -4.05
C GLY A 123 9.68 -9.31 -5.39
N GLY A 124 8.42 -9.76 -5.44
CA GLY A 124 7.62 -9.86 -6.67
C GLY A 124 7.42 -8.51 -7.35
N SER A 125 6.77 -7.57 -6.65
CA SER A 125 6.45 -6.23 -7.17
C SER A 125 6.83 -5.12 -6.18
N HIS A 126 7.28 -3.98 -6.71
CA HIS A 126 7.38 -2.75 -5.95
C HIS A 126 6.02 -2.07 -5.87
N LEU A 127 5.69 -1.56 -4.69
CA LEU A 127 4.43 -0.88 -4.43
C LEU A 127 4.66 0.63 -4.44
N ALA A 128 3.75 1.36 -5.08
CA ALA A 128 3.72 2.82 -5.08
C ALA A 128 2.29 3.31 -4.85
N LEU A 129 2.15 4.56 -4.42
CA LEU A 129 0.86 5.25 -4.43
C LEU A 129 0.95 6.57 -5.17
N ASP A 130 -0.20 7.13 -5.52
CA ASP A 130 -0.30 8.48 -6.06
C ASP A 130 -0.83 9.50 -5.05
N ARG A 131 -1.00 10.74 -5.51
CA ARG A 131 -1.49 11.86 -4.68
C ARG A 131 -2.86 11.65 -4.07
N GLU A 132 -3.69 10.84 -4.73
CA GLU A 132 -5.03 10.51 -4.28
C GLU A 132 -5.04 9.31 -3.31
N GLY A 133 -3.91 8.67 -3.07
CA GLY A 133 -3.78 7.49 -2.22
C GLY A 133 -4.06 6.17 -2.93
N ARG A 134 -4.24 6.20 -4.26
CA ARG A 134 -4.42 5.00 -5.08
C ARG A 134 -3.12 4.23 -5.16
N VAL A 135 -3.18 2.90 -5.07
CA VAL A 135 -2.00 2.05 -4.94
C VAL A 135 -1.80 1.19 -6.18
N TYR A 136 -0.53 1.03 -6.54
CA TYR A 136 -0.05 0.35 -7.73
C TYR A 136 1.05 -0.65 -7.39
N GLY A 137 1.08 -1.76 -8.13
CA GLY A 137 2.18 -2.73 -8.13
C GLY A 137 2.93 -2.68 -9.45
N ILE A 138 4.26 -2.70 -9.40
CA ILE A 138 5.14 -2.66 -10.57
C ILE A 138 6.13 -3.81 -10.50
N ASP A 139 6.13 -4.66 -11.53
CA ASP A 139 7.08 -5.75 -11.68
C ASP A 139 7.48 -5.97 -13.15
N HIS A 140 8.30 -7.01 -13.38
CA HIS A 140 8.81 -7.36 -14.70
C HIS A 140 7.73 -7.87 -15.69
N THR A 141 6.52 -8.19 -15.20
CA THR A 141 5.37 -8.64 -16.00
C THR A 141 4.40 -7.50 -16.33
N GLY A 142 4.48 -6.39 -15.62
CA GLY A 142 3.76 -5.15 -15.92
C GLY A 142 3.38 -4.34 -14.69
N ASP A 143 2.44 -3.42 -14.90
CA ASP A 143 1.90 -2.54 -13.87
C ASP A 143 0.47 -2.93 -13.52
N TRP A 144 0.11 -2.79 -12.25
CA TRP A 144 -1.14 -3.27 -11.68
C TRP A 144 -1.79 -2.21 -10.81
N TYR A 145 -3.11 -2.08 -10.91
CA TYR A 145 -3.92 -1.31 -9.98
C TYR A 145 -4.38 -2.20 -8.82
N LEU A 146 -4.02 -1.81 -7.60
CA LEU A 146 -4.25 -2.59 -6.39
C LEU A 146 -5.43 -2.06 -5.55
N GLY A 147 -5.78 -0.79 -5.72
CA GLY A 147 -6.94 -0.22 -5.07
C GLY A 147 -6.90 1.29 -4.95
N PRO A 148 -8.03 1.92 -4.60
CA PRO A 148 -8.16 3.35 -4.39
C PRO A 148 -7.52 3.85 -3.08
N THR A 149 -7.21 2.94 -2.15
CA THR A 149 -6.60 3.26 -0.85
C THR A 149 -5.58 2.20 -0.45
N VAL A 150 -4.70 2.54 0.50
CA VAL A 150 -3.78 1.58 1.13
C VAL A 150 -4.55 0.42 1.78
N ASP A 151 -5.70 0.69 2.38
CA ASP A 151 -6.51 -0.34 3.03
C ASP A 151 -7.01 -1.41 2.05
N GLU A 152 -7.53 -0.95 0.91
CA GLU A 152 -8.04 -1.82 -0.14
C GLU A 152 -6.90 -2.60 -0.81
N ALA A 153 -5.75 -1.96 -1.02
CA ALA A 153 -4.56 -2.62 -1.56
C ALA A 153 -4.02 -3.71 -0.62
N LEU A 154 -3.90 -3.41 0.69
CA LEU A 154 -3.51 -4.39 1.70
C LEU A 154 -4.51 -5.55 1.76
N THR A 155 -5.81 -5.25 1.69
CA THR A 155 -6.86 -6.28 1.64
C THR A 155 -6.73 -7.15 0.40
N LEU A 156 -6.52 -6.55 -0.77
CA LEU A 156 -6.36 -7.26 -2.04
C LEU A 156 -5.17 -8.23 -1.98
N LEU A 157 -4.00 -7.73 -1.60
CA LEU A 157 -2.76 -8.50 -1.55
C LEU A 157 -2.83 -9.63 -0.50
N LEU A 158 -3.23 -9.30 0.73
CA LEU A 158 -3.23 -10.26 1.84
C LEU A 158 -4.34 -11.31 1.73
N THR A 159 -5.39 -11.06 0.94
CA THR A 159 -6.43 -12.07 0.68
C THR A 159 -6.28 -12.78 -0.65
N GLY A 160 -5.28 -12.42 -1.47
CA GLY A 160 -5.01 -13.03 -2.77
C GLY A 160 -6.16 -12.80 -3.75
N LEU A 161 -6.66 -11.56 -3.82
CA LEU A 161 -7.58 -11.13 -4.88
C LEU A 161 -6.78 -10.71 -6.12
N GLN A 162 -7.35 -10.93 -7.30
CA GLN A 162 -6.69 -10.64 -8.57
C GLN A 162 -6.64 -9.12 -8.81
N PRO A 163 -5.45 -8.51 -8.94
CA PRO A 163 -5.34 -7.10 -9.30
C PRO A 163 -5.70 -6.85 -10.77
N THR A 164 -6.08 -5.60 -11.06
CA THR A 164 -6.37 -5.18 -12.44
C THR A 164 -5.08 -4.79 -13.14
N ARG A 165 -4.76 -5.43 -14.26
CA ARG A 165 -3.59 -5.05 -15.06
C ARG A 165 -3.82 -3.69 -15.71
N LEU A 166 -2.86 -2.78 -15.57
CA LEU A 166 -2.88 -1.53 -16.29
C LEU A 166 -2.45 -1.78 -17.74
N THR A 167 -3.24 -1.27 -18.67
CA THR A 167 -2.92 -1.28 -20.10
C THR A 167 -2.79 0.15 -20.57
N THR A 168 -1.67 0.50 -21.17
CA THR A 168 -1.55 1.75 -21.92
C THR A 168 -2.45 1.62 -23.15
N GLY A 169 -3.43 2.53 -23.27
CA GLY A 169 -4.28 2.65 -24.46
C GLY A 169 -3.54 3.20 -25.67
#